data_AF-A0A9E5NAU6-F1
#
_entry.id   AF-A0A9E5NAU6-F1
#
_cell.length_a   1.000
_cell.length_b   1.000
_cell.length_c   1.000
_cell.angle_alpha   90.00
_cell.angle_beta   90.00
_cell.angle_gamma   90.00
#
_symmetry.space_group_name_H-M   'P 1'
#
loop_
_entity.id
_entity.type
_entity.pdbx_description
1 polymer ?
#
loop_
_entity_poly.entity_id
_entity_poly.type
_entity_poly.pdbx_seq_one_letter_code
_entity_poly.pdbx_strand_id
1 'polypeptide(L)'
;MSERFDFAHQNQFDSAHHEQFSPAYRRLLSSGELNQRARAARALLGSCTLCPRNCKVDRLQGETGTCRTGAEPVVSSYGPHFGEESPLVGHGGSGTIFLTNCNLNCIFCQNCDISQLGVGEEVTLNALAEMMLSLQRRGCHNINWVTPTHQMPQLLAALEIAAEKGLDLPIVYNCGGYESVEALRLLDGIVDIYMPDAKYGNNESGRRLSRVPDYWDRCQEALAEMHRQVG
;
A
#
# COMPACT_ATOMS: atom_id res chain seq x y z
N MET A 1 4.51 60.08 31.58
CA MET A 1 3.20 60.51 31.04
C MET A 1 3.47 61.06 29.65
N SER A 2 2.65 60.71 28.66
CA SER A 2 2.98 60.63 27.22
C SER A 2 3.53 59.25 26.86
N GLU A 3 3.03 58.45 25.92
CA GLU A 3 2.08 58.69 24.82
C GLU A 3 1.57 57.32 24.31
N ARG A 4 0.34 57.27 23.78
CA ARG A 4 -0.17 56.13 23.01
C ARG A 4 0.53 56.10 21.66
N PHE A 5 0.97 54.93 21.20
CA PHE A 5 1.20 54.66 19.78
C PHE A 5 0.56 53.33 19.41
N ASP A 6 -0.52 53.42 18.63
CA ASP A 6 -1.06 52.34 17.83
C ASP A 6 0.05 51.83 16.89
N PHE A 7 0.32 50.53 16.94
CA PHE A 7 1.06 49.85 15.89
C PHE A 7 0.18 48.77 15.29
N ALA A 8 -0.60 49.19 14.30
CA ALA A 8 -1.00 48.31 13.22
C ALA A 8 0.28 47.85 12.50
N HIS A 9 0.69 46.61 12.76
CA HIS A 9 1.59 45.90 11.87
C HIS A 9 0.82 44.72 11.27
N GLN A 10 0.38 44.95 10.03
CA GLN A 10 0.22 43.90 9.02
C GLN A 10 1.42 42.95 9.10
N ASN A 11 1.19 41.72 9.52
CA ASN A 11 2.09 40.62 9.18
C ASN A 11 1.53 39.96 7.92
N GLN A 12 1.94 40.54 6.79
CA GLN A 12 2.16 39.81 5.55
C GLN A 12 3.20 38.73 5.83
N PHE A 13 2.75 37.51 6.13
CA PHE A 13 3.61 36.34 6.04
C PHE A 13 2.94 35.32 5.11
N ASP A 14 3.58 35.19 3.96
CA ASP A 14 3.69 33.99 3.15
C ASP A 14 2.44 33.46 2.45
N SER A 15 2.06 34.20 1.39
CA SER A 15 1.56 33.59 0.16
C SER A 15 2.70 32.84 -0.55
N ALA A 16 3.21 31.77 0.05
CA ALA A 16 4.00 30.79 -0.67
C ALA A 16 3.04 30.01 -1.56
N HIS A 17 3.34 29.92 -2.85
CA HIS A 17 2.65 29.03 -3.77
C HIS A 17 2.75 27.61 -3.21
N HIS A 18 1.69 27.13 -2.54
CA HIS A 18 1.52 25.70 -2.29
C HIS A 18 1.41 25.07 -3.66
N GLU A 19 2.51 24.50 -4.17
CA GLU A 19 2.41 23.48 -5.21
C GLU A 19 1.40 22.46 -4.71
N GLN A 20 0.28 22.39 -5.41
CA GLN A 20 -0.78 21.47 -5.03
C GLN A 20 -0.21 20.06 -5.21
N PHE A 21 0.00 19.38 -4.08
CA PHE A 21 0.50 18.01 -4.05
C PHE A 21 -0.36 17.15 -4.99
N SER A 22 0.30 16.36 -5.84
CA SER A 22 -0.37 15.40 -6.72
C SER A 22 0.22 14.01 -6.46
N PRO A 23 -0.61 12.98 -6.22
CA PRO A 23 -0.14 11.62 -6.01
C PRO A 23 0.73 11.12 -7.17
N ALA A 24 1.77 10.36 -6.86
CA ALA A 24 2.78 9.94 -7.83
C ALA A 24 2.18 9.24 -9.07
N TYR A 25 1.18 8.36 -8.85
CA TYR A 25 0.54 7.58 -9.92
C TYR A 25 -0.21 8.44 -10.94
N ARG A 26 -0.57 9.69 -10.64
CA ARG A 26 -1.33 10.56 -11.56
C ARG A 26 -0.55 10.85 -12.84
N ARG A 27 0.78 11.02 -12.72
CA ARG A 27 1.66 11.18 -13.90
C ARG A 27 1.65 9.92 -14.77
N LEU A 28 1.71 8.75 -14.15
CA LEU A 28 1.68 7.46 -14.85
C LEU A 28 0.32 7.17 -15.49
N LEU A 29 -0.77 7.65 -14.89
CA LEU A 29 -2.09 7.61 -15.53
C LEU A 29 -2.08 8.42 -16.82
N SER A 30 -1.56 9.65 -16.78
CA SER A 30 -1.53 10.55 -17.94
C SER A 30 -0.69 10.02 -19.11
N SER A 31 0.38 9.27 -18.84
CA SER A 31 1.22 8.63 -19.86
C SER A 31 0.68 7.27 -20.33
N GLY A 32 -0.35 6.72 -19.67
CA GLY A 32 -0.85 5.36 -19.89
C GLY A 32 0.04 4.26 -19.29
N GLU A 33 1.14 4.63 -18.63
CA GLU A 33 2.07 3.68 -18.01
C GLU A 33 1.44 2.96 -16.81
N LEU A 34 0.53 3.62 -16.08
CA LEU A 34 -0.22 2.98 -14.98
C LEU A 34 -1.01 1.76 -15.48
N ASN A 35 -1.71 1.88 -16.61
CA ASN A 35 -2.44 0.78 -17.23
C ASN A 35 -1.50 -0.35 -17.68
N GLN A 36 -0.35 -0.01 -18.28
CA GLN A 36 0.64 -1.01 -18.69
C GLN A 36 1.20 -1.80 -17.50
N ARG A 37 1.54 -1.10 -16.41
CA ARG A 37 2.05 -1.73 -15.18
C ARG A 37 0.99 -2.56 -14.48
N ALA A 38 -0.27 -2.11 -14.44
CA ALA A 38 -1.38 -2.92 -13.92
C ALA A 38 -1.56 -4.22 -14.72
N ARG A 39 -1.49 -4.17 -16.06
CA ARG A 39 -1.52 -5.38 -16.91
C ARG A 39 -0.32 -6.29 -16.66
N ALA A 40 0.88 -5.74 -16.57
CA ALA A 40 2.09 -6.50 -16.30
C ALA A 40 2.02 -7.19 -14.92
N ALA A 41 1.55 -6.48 -13.88
CA ALA A 41 1.33 -7.05 -12.56
C ALA A 41 0.28 -8.17 -12.60
N ARG A 42 -0.84 -7.97 -13.30
CA ARG A 42 -1.88 -9.00 -13.49
C ARG A 42 -1.34 -10.26 -14.18
N ALA A 43 -0.44 -10.12 -15.14
CA ALA A 43 0.19 -11.27 -15.80
C ALA A 43 1.01 -12.15 -14.82
N LEU A 44 1.57 -11.56 -13.76
CA LEU A 44 2.27 -12.33 -12.71
C LEU A 44 1.34 -13.29 -11.96
N LEU A 45 0.01 -13.12 -12.01
CA LEU A 45 -0.91 -14.07 -11.38
C LEU A 45 -0.88 -15.45 -12.04
N GLY A 46 -0.51 -15.55 -13.32
CA GLY A 46 -0.37 -16.82 -14.04
C GLY A 46 0.89 -17.61 -13.68
N SER A 47 1.86 -16.97 -13.03
CA SER A 47 3.03 -17.64 -12.45
C SER A 47 3.60 -16.77 -11.34
N CYS A 48 3.05 -16.91 -10.13
CA CYS A 48 3.22 -15.93 -9.06
C CYS A 48 4.67 -15.78 -8.55
N THR A 49 5.21 -14.56 -8.70
CA THR A 49 6.55 -14.15 -8.21
C THR A 49 6.54 -12.93 -7.27
N LEU A 50 5.36 -12.53 -6.76
CA LEU A 50 5.16 -11.28 -6.04
C LEU A 50 5.98 -11.12 -4.74
N CYS A 51 6.47 -12.23 -4.19
CA CYS A 51 7.29 -12.23 -2.98
C CYS A 51 8.41 -13.27 -3.10
N PRO A 52 9.41 -13.25 -2.22
CA PRO A 52 10.55 -14.16 -2.29
C PRO A 52 10.20 -15.65 -2.16
N ARG A 53 8.96 -16.00 -1.74
CA ARG A 53 8.48 -17.40 -1.83
C ARG A 53 8.47 -17.93 -3.25
N ASN A 54 8.35 -17.07 -4.26
CA ASN A 54 8.46 -17.39 -5.68
C ASN A 54 7.69 -18.67 -6.07
N CYS A 55 6.46 -18.81 -5.58
CA CYS A 55 5.73 -20.08 -5.62
C CYS A 55 5.30 -20.55 -7.02
N LYS A 56 5.31 -19.66 -8.02
CA LYS A 56 4.97 -19.94 -9.43
C LYS A 56 3.57 -20.51 -9.70
N VAL A 57 2.69 -20.58 -8.70
CA VAL A 57 1.30 -21.01 -8.86
C VAL A 57 0.56 -20.14 -9.88
N ASP A 58 -0.36 -20.75 -10.60
CA ASP A 58 -1.26 -20.08 -11.54
C ASP A 58 -2.60 -19.77 -10.86
N ARG A 59 -2.70 -18.55 -10.32
CA ARG A 59 -3.92 -18.07 -9.65
C ARG A 59 -5.07 -17.89 -10.61
N LEU A 60 -4.80 -17.66 -11.90
CA LEU A 60 -5.82 -17.52 -12.94
C LEU A 60 -6.50 -18.87 -13.25
N GLN A 61 -5.85 -19.99 -12.92
CA GLN A 61 -6.43 -21.34 -12.93
C GLN A 61 -6.95 -21.80 -11.56
N GLY A 62 -7.02 -20.88 -10.57
CA GLY A 62 -7.55 -21.18 -9.24
C GLY A 62 -6.52 -21.77 -8.27
N GLU A 63 -5.24 -21.85 -8.63
CA GLU A 63 -4.21 -22.30 -7.70
C GLU A 63 -3.90 -21.23 -6.65
N THR A 64 -3.43 -21.65 -5.47
CA THR A 64 -3.01 -20.72 -4.42
C THR A 64 -1.67 -21.14 -3.81
N GLY A 65 -0.86 -20.15 -3.41
CA GLY A 65 0.38 -20.38 -2.70
C GLY A 65 0.18 -20.45 -1.18
N THR A 66 1.26 -20.45 -0.41
CA THR A 66 1.20 -20.43 1.07
C THR A 66 0.36 -19.28 1.63
N CYS A 67 0.25 -18.16 0.92
CA CYS A 67 -0.62 -17.05 1.30
C CYS A 67 -2.11 -17.33 1.15
N ARG A 68 -2.55 -18.37 0.43
CA ARG A 68 -3.97 -18.72 0.18
C ARG A 68 -4.78 -17.67 -0.60
N THR A 69 -4.12 -16.83 -1.38
CA THR A 69 -4.78 -15.79 -2.19
C THR A 69 -4.94 -16.24 -3.64
N GLY A 70 -6.16 -16.10 -4.17
CA GLY A 70 -6.52 -16.41 -5.56
C GLY A 70 -6.34 -15.23 -6.53
N ALA A 71 -7.14 -15.26 -7.61
CA ALA A 71 -7.12 -14.26 -8.68
C ALA A 71 -7.87 -12.96 -8.33
N GLU A 72 -8.92 -13.04 -7.53
CA GLU A 72 -9.70 -11.90 -7.07
C GLU A 72 -9.18 -11.39 -5.72
N PRO A 73 -9.32 -10.07 -5.43
CA PRO A 73 -8.93 -9.53 -4.15
C PRO A 73 -9.90 -9.93 -3.04
N VAL A 74 -9.37 -10.11 -1.84
CA VAL A 74 -10.14 -10.40 -0.63
C VAL A 74 -9.88 -9.31 0.40
N VAL A 75 -10.92 -8.59 0.78
CA VAL A 75 -10.87 -7.45 1.69
C VAL A 75 -11.58 -7.82 2.99
N SER A 76 -10.91 -7.61 4.12
CA SER A 76 -11.53 -7.80 5.43
C SER A 76 -12.38 -6.60 5.82
N SER A 77 -11.84 -5.40 5.71
CA SER A 77 -12.52 -4.16 6.07
C SER A 77 -11.85 -2.95 5.41
N TYR A 78 -12.57 -1.82 5.37
CA TYR A 78 -12.00 -0.55 4.96
C TYR A 78 -12.64 0.62 5.72
N GLY A 79 -11.86 1.67 5.99
CA GLY A 79 -12.35 2.86 6.67
C GLY A 79 -11.26 3.86 7.05
N PRO A 80 -11.66 5.06 7.52
CA PRO A 80 -10.77 5.99 8.20
C PRO A 80 -10.16 5.30 9.43
N HIS A 81 -8.85 5.12 9.41
CA HIS A 81 -8.08 4.57 10.51
C HIS A 81 -7.29 5.69 11.20
N PHE A 82 -7.41 5.75 12.52
CA PHE A 82 -6.77 6.75 13.37
C PHE A 82 -5.68 6.15 14.27
N GLY A 83 -5.33 4.88 14.04
CA GLY A 83 -4.28 4.18 14.78
C GLY A 83 -2.86 4.41 14.26
N GLU A 84 -2.71 4.94 13.04
CA GLU A 84 -1.40 5.27 12.45
C GLU A 84 -0.82 6.56 13.03
N GLU A 85 0.43 6.87 12.70
CA GLU A 85 1.13 8.06 13.15
C GLU A 85 0.48 9.35 12.66
N SER A 86 0.67 10.45 13.41
CA SER A 86 0.08 11.76 13.12
C SER A 86 0.26 12.24 11.67
N PRO A 87 1.41 12.05 11.00
CA PRO A 87 1.58 12.44 9.59
C PRO A 87 0.67 11.70 8.62
N LEU A 88 0.20 10.49 8.95
CA LEU A 88 -0.66 9.67 8.08
C LEU A 88 -2.15 9.88 8.33
N VAL A 89 -2.54 10.18 9.58
CA VAL A 89 -3.96 10.25 9.95
C VAL A 89 -4.55 11.64 9.78
N GLY A 90 -3.76 12.70 10.00
CA GLY A 90 -4.26 14.07 10.00
C GLY A 90 -5.58 14.21 10.78
N HIS A 91 -6.57 14.86 10.17
CA HIS A 91 -7.91 15.02 10.75
C HIS A 91 -8.95 14.04 10.19
N GLY A 92 -8.63 13.38 9.06
CA GLY A 92 -9.58 12.60 8.26
C GLY A 92 -9.34 11.09 8.32
N GLY A 93 -8.30 10.66 9.05
CA GLY A 93 -7.82 9.30 9.11
C GLY A 93 -7.00 8.90 7.89
N SER A 94 -6.20 7.86 8.05
CA SER A 94 -5.61 7.11 6.95
C SER A 94 -6.69 6.23 6.33
N GLY A 95 -6.95 6.36 5.03
CA GLY A 95 -8.00 5.62 4.34
C GLY A 95 -7.56 4.17 4.15
N THR A 96 -7.79 3.34 5.16
CA THR A 96 -7.16 2.03 5.26
C THR A 96 -8.03 0.97 4.62
N ILE A 97 -7.41 0.08 3.85
CA ILE A 97 -8.01 -1.14 3.30
C ILE A 97 -7.22 -2.32 3.86
N PHE A 98 -7.84 -3.07 4.77
CA PHE A 98 -7.27 -4.27 5.34
C PHE A 98 -7.49 -5.46 4.41
N LEU A 99 -6.41 -5.93 3.82
CA LEU A 99 -6.45 -7.11 2.97
C LEU A 99 -6.37 -8.39 3.80
N THR A 100 -7.09 -9.39 3.34
CA THR A 100 -7.07 -10.72 3.92
C THR A 100 -5.86 -11.49 3.40
N ASN A 101 -5.45 -12.53 4.13
CA ASN A 101 -4.29 -13.38 3.88
C ASN A 101 -2.94 -12.67 4.05
N CYS A 102 -1.83 -13.43 4.01
CA CYS A 102 -0.48 -12.88 4.11
C CYS A 102 0.56 -13.83 3.52
N ASN A 103 1.63 -13.27 2.94
CA ASN A 103 2.82 -14.03 2.52
C ASN A 103 3.71 -14.46 3.69
N LEU A 104 3.49 -13.94 4.90
CA LEU A 104 4.13 -14.35 6.16
C LEU A 104 3.13 -15.09 7.06
N ASN A 105 3.65 -15.86 8.02
CA ASN A 105 2.83 -16.54 9.05
C ASN A 105 3.38 -16.23 10.44
N CYS A 106 3.34 -14.95 10.82
CA CYS A 106 3.88 -14.45 12.07
C CYS A 106 3.12 -15.03 13.27
N ILE A 107 3.80 -15.69 14.21
CA ILE A 107 3.17 -16.25 15.42
C ILE A 107 2.62 -15.19 16.38
N PHE A 108 3.07 -13.94 16.22
CA PHE A 108 2.65 -12.78 17.02
C PHE A 108 1.75 -11.81 16.23
N CYS A 109 1.20 -12.24 15.10
CA CYS A 109 0.37 -11.36 14.27
C CYS A 109 -0.86 -10.87 15.05
N GLN A 110 -0.99 -9.55 15.20
CA GLN A 110 -2.19 -8.94 15.82
C GLN A 110 -3.44 -9.15 14.96
N ASN A 111 -3.26 -9.21 13.64
CA ASN A 111 -4.30 -9.37 12.63
C ASN A 111 -4.39 -10.83 12.15
N CYS A 112 -4.21 -11.83 13.05
CA CYS A 112 -4.14 -13.25 12.67
C CYS A 112 -5.48 -13.78 12.11
N ASP A 113 -6.60 -13.22 12.56
CA ASP A 113 -7.94 -13.46 12.04
C ASP A 113 -8.04 -13.19 10.54
N ILE A 114 -7.53 -12.05 10.07
CA ILE A 114 -7.61 -11.69 8.65
C ILE A 114 -6.43 -12.26 7.86
N SER A 115 -5.22 -12.29 8.44
CA SER A 115 -4.00 -12.73 7.73
C SER A 115 -3.84 -14.26 7.65
N GLN A 116 -4.33 -15.00 8.65
CA GLN A 116 -4.14 -16.45 8.76
C GLN A 116 -5.44 -17.24 8.68
N LEU A 117 -6.54 -16.74 9.26
CA LEU A 117 -7.84 -17.41 9.19
C LEU A 117 -8.65 -17.01 7.95
N GLY A 118 -8.20 -16.01 7.20
CA GLY A 118 -8.80 -15.65 5.93
C GLY A 118 -10.14 -14.92 6.07
N VAL A 119 -10.39 -14.26 7.20
CA VAL A 119 -11.64 -13.50 7.41
C VAL A 119 -11.68 -12.30 6.46
N GLY A 120 -12.71 -12.25 5.61
CA GLY A 120 -12.95 -11.19 4.64
C GLY A 120 -13.82 -11.66 3.49
N GLU A 121 -14.11 -10.76 2.56
CA GLU A 121 -14.97 -11.00 1.41
C GLU A 121 -14.19 -10.85 0.11
N GLU A 122 -14.41 -11.77 -0.82
CA GLU A 122 -13.92 -11.61 -2.20
C GLU A 122 -14.69 -10.47 -2.87
N VAL A 123 -13.98 -9.56 -3.52
CA VAL A 123 -14.57 -8.38 -4.15
C VAL A 123 -14.08 -8.21 -5.57
N THR A 124 -14.89 -7.57 -6.40
CA THR A 124 -14.47 -7.24 -7.77
C THR A 124 -13.49 -6.06 -7.77
N LEU A 125 -12.70 -5.91 -8.83
CA LEU A 125 -11.81 -4.75 -9.03
C LEU A 125 -12.58 -3.41 -9.00
N ASN A 126 -13.79 -3.36 -9.55
CA ASN A 126 -14.64 -2.17 -9.50
C ASN A 126 -15.10 -1.84 -8.07
N ALA A 127 -15.43 -2.86 -7.27
CA ALA A 127 -15.80 -2.67 -5.88
C ALA A 127 -14.60 -2.15 -5.06
N LEU A 128 -13.41 -2.72 -5.29
CA LEU A 128 -12.17 -2.25 -4.64
C LEU A 128 -11.82 -0.82 -5.05
N ALA A 129 -11.97 -0.44 -6.32
CA ALA A 129 -11.81 0.93 -6.78
C ALA A 129 -12.81 1.89 -6.10
N GLU A 130 -14.07 1.47 -5.95
CA GLU A 130 -15.09 2.24 -5.26
C GLU A 130 -14.80 2.40 -3.76
N MET A 131 -14.17 1.42 -3.11
CA MET A 131 -13.70 1.57 -1.73
C MET A 131 -12.68 2.71 -1.62
N MET A 132 -11.72 2.80 -2.54
CA MET A 132 -10.72 3.89 -2.55
C MET A 132 -11.40 5.25 -2.75
N LEU A 133 -12.31 5.36 -3.72
CA LEU A 133 -13.06 6.60 -3.97
C LEU A 133 -13.97 6.98 -2.80
N SER A 134 -14.57 6.00 -2.13
CA SER A 134 -15.38 6.20 -0.92
C SER A 134 -14.55 6.78 0.22
N LEU A 135 -13.34 6.28 0.45
CA LEU A 135 -12.41 6.82 1.45
C LEU A 135 -12.00 8.26 1.13
N GLN A 136 -11.76 8.59 -0.14
CA GLN A 136 -11.54 9.97 -0.57
C GLN A 136 -12.73 10.87 -0.27
N ARG A 137 -13.95 10.47 -0.63
CA ARG A 137 -15.16 11.26 -0.33
C ARG A 137 -15.42 11.43 1.17
N ARG A 138 -14.93 10.50 1.99
CA ARG A 138 -14.98 10.59 3.47
C ARG A 138 -13.90 11.50 4.05
N GLY A 139 -13.02 12.07 3.22
CA GLY A 139 -11.99 13.02 3.63
C GLY A 139 -10.73 12.38 4.19
N CYS A 140 -10.48 11.10 3.93
CA CYS A 140 -9.22 10.46 4.31
C CYS A 140 -8.02 11.10 3.58
N HIS A 141 -6.84 11.06 4.20
CA HIS A 141 -5.64 11.74 3.67
C HIS A 141 -4.84 10.90 2.68
N ASN A 142 -5.08 9.60 2.64
CA ASN A 142 -4.38 8.64 1.80
C ASN A 142 -5.25 7.40 1.59
N ILE A 143 -4.82 6.54 0.67
CA ILE A 143 -5.25 5.15 0.59
C ILE A 143 -4.12 4.26 1.11
N ASN A 144 -4.34 3.63 2.25
CA ASN A 144 -3.37 2.77 2.92
C ASN A 144 -3.75 1.30 2.71
N TRP A 145 -2.96 0.61 1.88
CA TRP A 145 -3.12 -0.81 1.66
C TRP A 145 -2.34 -1.59 2.70
N VAL A 146 -3.03 -2.37 3.53
CA VAL A 146 -2.41 -3.16 4.60
C VAL A 146 -2.26 -4.60 4.18
N THR A 147 -1.03 -5.11 4.26
CA THR A 147 -0.59 -6.42 3.73
C THR A 147 -0.85 -6.60 2.21
N PRO A 148 -0.41 -5.66 1.36
CA PRO A 148 -0.71 -5.65 -0.07
C PRO A 148 0.04 -6.68 -0.91
N THR A 149 1.17 -7.22 -0.44
CA THR A 149 2.15 -7.94 -1.27
C THR A 149 1.54 -9.02 -2.18
N HIS A 150 0.68 -9.88 -1.63
CA HIS A 150 0.07 -11.00 -2.37
C HIS A 150 -1.19 -10.62 -3.16
N GLN A 151 -1.70 -9.39 -3.02
CA GLN A 151 -2.84 -8.83 -3.78
C GLN A 151 -2.45 -7.61 -4.63
N MET A 152 -1.15 -7.29 -4.72
CA MET A 152 -0.65 -6.10 -5.41
C MET A 152 -1.15 -5.98 -6.86
N PRO A 153 -1.17 -7.06 -7.67
CA PRO A 153 -1.73 -6.99 -9.02
C PRO A 153 -3.19 -6.53 -9.09
N GLN A 154 -4.01 -7.01 -8.16
CA GLN A 154 -5.43 -6.63 -8.06
C GLN A 154 -5.57 -5.18 -7.61
N LEU A 155 -4.75 -4.75 -6.64
CA LEU A 155 -4.70 -3.37 -6.17
C LEU A 155 -4.32 -2.40 -7.28
N LEU A 156 -3.30 -2.70 -8.10
CA LEU A 156 -2.92 -1.84 -9.22
C LEU A 156 -4.01 -1.75 -10.29
N ALA A 157 -4.68 -2.86 -10.59
CA ALA A 157 -5.80 -2.84 -11.53
C ALA A 157 -7.00 -2.03 -10.99
N ALA A 158 -7.30 -2.14 -9.70
CA ALA A 158 -8.34 -1.32 -9.07
C ALA A 158 -7.94 0.16 -8.93
N LEU A 159 -6.67 0.45 -8.67
CA LEU A 159 -6.14 1.81 -8.60
C LEU A 159 -6.27 2.52 -9.95
N GLU A 160 -5.97 1.83 -11.05
CA GLU A 160 -6.13 2.40 -12.39
C GLU A 160 -7.59 2.82 -12.64
N ILE A 161 -8.56 1.95 -12.35
CA ILE A 161 -10.00 2.27 -12.44
C ILE A 161 -10.36 3.45 -11.53
N ALA A 162 -9.88 3.47 -10.28
CA ALA A 162 -10.16 4.54 -9.33
C ALA A 162 -9.57 5.88 -9.80
N ALA A 163 -8.34 5.85 -10.32
CA ALA A 163 -7.61 7.02 -10.81
C ALA A 163 -8.30 7.65 -12.04
N GLU A 164 -8.79 6.83 -12.97
CA GLU A 164 -9.63 7.28 -14.10
C GLU A 164 -10.93 7.95 -13.62
N LYS A 165 -11.50 7.44 -12.51
CA LYS A 165 -12.72 7.99 -11.88
C LYS A 165 -12.46 9.16 -10.93
N GLY A 166 -11.23 9.68 -10.87
CA GLY A 166 -10.91 10.88 -10.10
C GLY A 166 -10.37 10.64 -8.69
N LEU A 167 -9.82 9.44 -8.40
CA LEU A 167 -8.99 9.26 -7.21
C LEU A 167 -7.72 10.13 -7.33
N ASP A 168 -7.46 10.92 -6.30
CA ASP A 168 -6.40 11.92 -6.19
C ASP A 168 -5.81 11.98 -4.77
N LEU A 169 -5.72 10.81 -4.11
CA LEU A 169 -5.09 10.65 -2.80
C LEU A 169 -3.79 9.85 -2.91
N PRO A 170 -2.77 10.13 -2.08
CA PRO A 170 -1.52 9.37 -2.07
C PRO A 170 -1.73 7.93 -1.62
N ILE A 171 -0.89 7.03 -2.11
CA ILE A 171 -0.89 5.61 -1.78
C ILE A 171 0.16 5.30 -0.71
N VAL A 172 -0.30 4.69 0.38
CA VAL A 172 0.55 4.14 1.44
C VAL A 172 0.58 2.61 1.30
N TYR A 173 1.79 2.04 1.25
CA TYR A 173 2.01 0.61 1.09
C TYR A 173 2.52 0.01 2.42
N ASN A 174 1.59 -0.43 3.26
CA ASN A 174 1.87 -0.99 4.59
C ASN A 174 2.11 -2.51 4.51
N CYS A 175 3.37 -2.92 4.56
CA CYS A 175 3.80 -4.28 4.22
C CYS A 175 4.74 -4.88 5.26
N GLY A 176 5.04 -6.18 5.11
CA GLY A 176 5.83 -6.94 6.07
C GLY A 176 7.34 -6.97 5.80
N GLY A 177 7.82 -6.26 4.77
CA GLY A 177 9.23 -6.26 4.40
C GLY A 177 9.69 -7.56 3.73
N TYR A 178 8.79 -8.36 3.15
CA TYR A 178 9.14 -9.61 2.45
C TYR A 178 8.60 -9.61 1.01
N GLU A 179 9.02 -8.62 0.25
CA GLU A 179 8.59 -8.32 -1.12
C GLU A 179 9.64 -8.77 -2.14
N SER A 180 9.21 -9.06 -3.37
CA SER A 180 10.16 -9.23 -4.48
C SER A 180 10.58 -7.84 -4.98
N VAL A 181 11.88 -7.63 -5.19
CA VAL A 181 12.41 -6.39 -5.77
C VAL A 181 11.83 -6.15 -7.17
N GLU A 182 11.65 -7.19 -7.97
CA GLU A 182 11.02 -7.12 -9.29
C GLU A 182 9.56 -6.67 -9.20
N ALA A 183 8.82 -7.15 -8.21
CA ALA A 183 7.45 -6.70 -7.96
C ALA A 183 7.42 -5.24 -7.46
N LEU A 184 8.34 -4.83 -6.60
CA LEU A 184 8.45 -3.45 -6.12
C LEU A 184 8.75 -2.48 -7.26
N ARG A 185 9.55 -2.86 -8.26
CA ARG A 185 9.83 -1.99 -9.43
C ARG A 185 8.57 -1.62 -10.22
N LEU A 186 7.52 -2.45 -10.19
CA LEU A 186 6.24 -2.09 -10.80
C LEU A 186 5.55 -0.93 -10.07
N LEU A 187 5.86 -0.72 -8.78
CA LEU A 187 5.30 0.31 -7.92
C LEU A 187 6.06 1.64 -7.97
N ASP A 188 7.18 1.72 -8.67
CA ASP A 188 8.01 2.94 -8.76
C ASP A 188 7.22 4.11 -9.38
N GLY A 189 6.99 5.17 -8.62
CA GLY A 189 6.13 6.28 -9.04
C GLY A 189 4.63 6.00 -8.96
N ILE A 190 4.21 4.91 -8.30
CA ILE A 190 2.81 4.63 -7.94
C ILE A 190 2.60 4.85 -6.43
N VAL A 191 3.48 4.26 -5.62
CA VAL A 191 3.43 4.38 -4.16
C VAL A 191 4.11 5.68 -3.74
N ASP A 192 3.44 6.45 -2.88
CA ASP A 192 3.97 7.70 -2.33
C ASP A 192 4.72 7.45 -1.01
N ILE A 193 4.25 6.49 -0.21
CA ILE A 193 4.84 6.16 1.10
C ILE A 193 4.90 4.64 1.28
N TYR A 194 6.08 4.12 1.58
CA TYR A 194 6.22 2.75 2.06
C TYR A 194 6.20 2.73 3.59
N MET A 195 5.46 1.77 4.16
CA MET A 195 5.45 1.52 5.60
C MET A 195 5.78 0.04 5.86
N PRO A 196 7.06 -0.35 5.71
CA PRO A 196 7.50 -1.71 5.94
C PRO A 196 7.70 -1.97 7.43
N ASP A 197 6.97 -2.95 7.97
CA ASP A 197 7.26 -3.51 9.29
C ASP A 197 8.46 -4.47 9.15
N ALA A 198 9.68 -3.93 9.33
CA ALA A 198 10.93 -4.67 9.37
C ALA A 198 11.07 -5.40 10.71
N LYS A 199 10.68 -6.68 10.74
CA LYS A 199 10.42 -7.43 11.98
C LYS A 199 11.67 -7.94 12.67
N TYR A 200 12.71 -8.30 11.92
CA TYR A 200 13.87 -9.02 12.44
C TYR A 200 15.17 -8.62 11.75
N GLY A 201 16.27 -8.55 12.50
CA GLY A 201 17.63 -8.37 11.96
C GLY A 201 18.39 -9.66 11.64
N ASN A 202 17.70 -10.82 11.51
CA ASN A 202 18.32 -12.09 11.10
C ASN A 202 17.29 -13.11 10.53
N ASN A 203 17.80 -14.07 9.76
CA ASN A 203 16.99 -15.13 9.11
C ASN A 203 16.47 -16.21 10.07
N GLU A 204 17.13 -16.44 11.21
CA GLU A 204 16.68 -17.44 12.18
C GLU A 204 15.33 -17.05 12.81
N SER A 205 15.18 -15.78 13.18
CA SER A 205 13.90 -15.22 13.64
C SER A 205 12.83 -15.32 12.57
N GLY A 206 13.14 -15.00 11.31
CA GLY A 206 12.21 -15.17 10.19
C GLY A 206 11.69 -16.61 10.05
N ARG A 207 12.60 -17.59 10.18
CA ARG A 207 12.25 -19.02 10.15
C ARG A 207 11.32 -19.40 11.30
N ARG A 208 11.73 -19.07 12.52
CA ARG A 208 11.04 -19.48 13.75
C ARG A 208 9.70 -18.78 13.94
N LEU A 209 9.64 -17.49 13.63
CA LEU A 209 8.53 -16.63 14.01
C LEU A 209 7.58 -16.33 12.84
N SER A 210 8.03 -16.37 11.58
CA SER A 210 7.22 -16.04 10.39
C SER A 210 7.16 -17.13 9.31
N ARG A 211 7.84 -18.26 9.52
CA ARG A 211 7.90 -19.41 8.58
C ARG A 211 8.43 -19.02 7.19
N VAL A 212 9.52 -18.28 7.16
CA VAL A 212 10.28 -17.92 5.94
C VAL A 212 11.79 -18.11 6.16
N PRO A 213 12.55 -18.66 5.20
CA PRO A 213 13.94 -19.08 5.42
C PRO A 213 14.95 -17.93 5.49
N ASP A 214 14.69 -16.83 4.80
CA ASP A 214 15.66 -15.81 4.39
C ASP A 214 15.10 -14.38 4.58
N TYR A 215 14.26 -14.18 5.61
CA TYR A 215 13.56 -12.92 5.85
C TYR A 215 14.47 -11.69 5.81
N TRP A 216 15.56 -11.69 6.57
CA TRP A 216 16.37 -10.49 6.75
C TRP A 216 17.08 -10.12 5.46
N ASP A 217 17.65 -11.09 4.74
CA ASP A 217 18.32 -10.83 3.46
C ASP A 217 17.34 -10.21 2.45
N ARG A 218 16.14 -10.78 2.33
CA ARG A 218 15.09 -10.28 1.42
C ARG A 218 14.52 -8.94 1.88
N CYS A 219 14.40 -8.73 3.19
CA CYS A 219 13.94 -7.48 3.77
C CYS A 219 14.90 -6.35 3.49
N GLN A 220 16.21 -6.57 3.63
CA GLN A 220 17.22 -5.56 3.30
C GLN A 220 17.16 -5.16 1.81
N GLU A 221 17.00 -6.13 0.91
CA GLU A 221 16.82 -5.87 -0.53
C GLU A 221 15.54 -5.06 -0.81
N ALA A 222 14.42 -5.45 -0.19
CA ALA A 222 13.14 -4.75 -0.33
C ALA A 222 13.21 -3.32 0.21
N LEU A 223 13.77 -3.12 1.41
CA LEU A 223 13.95 -1.80 2.02
C LEU A 223 14.83 -0.89 1.17
N ALA A 224 15.93 -1.42 0.62
CA ALA A 224 16.79 -0.64 -0.27
C ALA A 224 16.05 -0.19 -1.54
N GLU A 225 15.22 -1.05 -2.13
CA GLU A 225 14.41 -0.70 -3.29
C GLU A 225 13.28 0.30 -2.94
N MET A 226 12.60 0.13 -1.81
CA MET A 226 11.58 1.08 -1.33
C MET A 226 12.20 2.47 -1.10
N HIS A 227 13.32 2.53 -0.39
CA HIS A 227 14.07 3.77 -0.15
C HIS A 227 14.54 4.41 -1.46
N ARG A 228 15.00 3.63 -2.44
CA ARG A 228 15.37 4.16 -3.77
C ARG A 228 14.19 4.87 -4.45
N GLN A 229 12.97 4.39 -4.27
CA GLN A 229 11.79 4.94 -4.94
C GLN A 229 11.28 6.23 -4.29
N VAL A 230 11.30 6.33 -2.96
CA VAL A 230 10.60 7.42 -2.25
C VAL A 230 11.46 8.27 -1.31
N GLY A 231 12.72 7.90 -0.99
CA GLY A 231 13.61 8.74 -0.20
C GLY A 231 14.43 8.01 0.83
#